data_AF-A0A2P4Y1Y7-F1
#
_entry.id   AF-A0A2P4Y1Y7-F1
#
_cell.length_a   1.000
_cell.length_b   1.000
_cell.length_c   1.000
_cell.angle_alpha   90.00
_cell.angle_beta   90.00
_cell.angle_gamma   90.00
#
_symmetry.space_group_name_H-M   'P 1'
#
loop_
_entity.id
_entity.type
_entity.pdbx_description
1 polymer ?
#
loop_
_entity_poly.entity_id
_entity_poly.type
_entity_poly.pdbx_seq_one_letter_code
_entity_poly.pdbx_strand_id
1 'polypeptide(L)'
;MLPTVTLWTLHELENKRLSETHLASEKAMKNYQRGEPSNTLYVKNLARTVELADLLAVFGAVLPPEIGLEALNIRHFTVGRMKCQAFVSFPTIDLASSALRHVHGVVLKDKPVVVVGGQHFDGMCI
;
A
#
# COMPACT_ATOMS: atom_id res chain seq x y z
N MET A 1 -19.92 -6.73 -9.17
CA MET A 1 -19.40 -7.98 -8.58
C MET A 1 -17.92 -7.72 -8.30
N LEU A 2 -17.50 -7.70 -7.03
CA LEU A 2 -16.08 -7.56 -6.72
C LEU A 2 -15.35 -8.76 -7.33
N PRO A 3 -14.16 -8.58 -7.95
CA PRO A 3 -13.39 -9.72 -8.42
C PRO A 3 -13.13 -10.68 -7.25
N THR A 4 -13.10 -11.99 -7.52
CA THR A 4 -12.64 -12.98 -6.55
C THR A 4 -11.16 -12.74 -6.30
N VAL A 5 -10.84 -11.87 -5.35
CA VAL A 5 -9.48 -11.53 -4.97
C VAL A 5 -9.05 -12.47 -3.86
N THR A 6 -8.01 -13.26 -4.10
CA THR A 6 -7.36 -14.04 -3.05
C THR A 6 -6.51 -13.11 -2.20
N LEU A 7 -6.89 -12.93 -0.94
CA LEU A 7 -6.13 -12.14 0.01
C LEU A 7 -4.83 -12.84 0.39
N TRP A 8 -3.79 -12.05 0.60
CA TRP A 8 -2.56 -12.57 1.19
C TRP A 8 -2.76 -12.77 2.69
N THR A 9 -1.94 -13.64 3.26
CA THR A 9 -1.81 -13.81 4.70
C THR A 9 -0.74 -12.88 5.28
N LEU A 10 -0.77 -12.62 6.58
CA LEU A 10 0.29 -11.86 7.26
C LEU A 10 1.66 -12.52 7.10
N HIS A 11 1.70 -13.86 7.05
CA HIS A 11 2.93 -14.63 6.84
C HIS A 11 3.49 -14.44 5.41
N GLU A 12 2.63 -14.39 4.39
CA GLU A 12 3.06 -14.09 3.02
C GLU A 12 3.59 -12.66 2.89
N LEU A 13 2.98 -11.69 3.57
CA LEU A 13 3.50 -10.32 3.62
C LEU A 13 4.89 -10.27 4.26
N GLU A 14 5.11 -11.01 5.34
CA GLU A 14 6.41 -11.10 6.00
C GLU A 14 7.47 -11.74 5.10
N ASN A 15 7.18 -12.91 4.51
CA ASN A 15 8.13 -13.64 3.67
C ASN A 15 8.50 -12.90 2.38
N LYS A 16 7.57 -12.09 1.85
CA LYS A 16 7.80 -11.29 0.64
C LYS A 16 8.36 -9.91 0.95
N ARG A 17 8.66 -9.60 2.21
CA ARG A 17 9.25 -8.31 2.58
C ARG A 17 10.73 -8.27 2.24
N LEU A 18 11.12 -7.19 1.59
CA LEU A 18 12.52 -6.87 1.37
C LEU A 18 13.19 -6.54 2.72
N SER A 19 14.43 -6.98 2.92
CA SER A 19 15.17 -6.63 4.15
C SER A 19 15.37 -5.12 4.26
N GLU A 20 15.49 -4.61 5.48
CA GLU A 20 15.61 -3.18 5.75
C GLU A 20 16.79 -2.53 5.00
N THR A 21 17.91 -3.25 4.91
CA THR A 21 19.11 -2.80 4.18
C THR A 21 18.87 -2.63 2.68
N HIS A 22 18.24 -3.61 2.04
CA HIS A 22 17.92 -3.55 0.62
C HIS A 22 16.81 -2.52 0.35
N LEU A 23 15.80 -2.45 1.22
CA LEU A 23 14.74 -1.46 1.11
C LEU A 23 15.29 -0.03 1.21
N ALA A 24 16.18 0.26 2.16
CA ALA A 24 16.80 1.57 2.31
C ALA A 24 17.60 2.00 1.07
N SER A 25 18.10 1.04 0.28
CA SER A 25 18.83 1.31 -0.96
C SER A 25 17.92 1.68 -2.15
N GLU A 26 16.61 1.46 -2.05
CA GLU A 26 15.65 1.76 -3.10
C GLU A 26 15.54 3.27 -3.35
N LYS A 27 15.49 3.66 -4.62
CA LYS A 27 15.34 5.08 -5.01
C LYS A 27 14.08 5.72 -4.42
N ALA A 28 13.03 4.93 -4.22
CA ALA A 28 11.77 5.39 -3.63
C ALA A 28 11.87 5.71 -2.13
N MET A 29 12.91 5.20 -1.44
CA MET A 29 13.19 5.50 -0.04
C MET A 29 13.99 6.78 0.17
N LYS A 30 14.48 7.43 -0.91
CA LYS A 30 15.10 8.75 -0.82
C LYS A 30 14.12 9.75 -0.20
N ASN A 31 14.56 10.43 0.87
CA ASN A 31 13.75 11.36 1.67
C ASN A 31 12.46 10.73 2.22
N TYR A 32 12.42 9.40 2.39
CA TYR A 32 11.28 8.75 3.00
C TYR A 32 11.13 9.18 4.46
N GLN A 33 9.91 9.52 4.81
CA GLN A 33 9.46 9.68 6.18
C GLN A 33 8.18 8.87 6.31
N ARG A 34 8.02 8.22 7.45
CA ARG A 34 6.83 7.39 7.72
C ARG A 34 5.54 8.21 7.69
N GLY A 35 5.62 9.49 8.05
CA GLY A 35 4.48 10.40 8.16
C GLY A 35 3.65 10.14 9.42
N GLU A 36 2.61 10.95 9.61
CA GLU A 36 1.73 10.88 10.79
C GLU A 36 0.66 9.79 10.65
N PRO A 37 0.12 9.28 11.78
CA PRO A 37 -1.02 8.37 11.74
C PRO A 37 -2.21 9.01 11.03
N SER A 38 -2.74 8.31 10.02
CA SER A 38 -3.92 8.72 9.25
C SER A 38 -4.65 7.48 8.77
N ASN A 39 -5.94 7.62 8.50
CA ASN A 39 -6.74 6.56 7.89
C ASN A 39 -6.40 6.36 6.40
N THR A 40 -5.71 7.33 5.78
CA THR A 40 -5.33 7.29 4.37
C THR A 40 -3.82 7.17 4.23
N LEU A 41 -3.40 6.16 3.48
CA LEU A 41 -2.02 5.85 3.18
C LEU A 41 -1.69 6.27 1.74
N TYR A 42 -0.51 6.85 1.57
CA TYR A 42 0.09 7.05 0.28
C TYR A 42 1.04 5.89 -0.05
N VAL A 43 0.78 5.27 -1.19
CA VAL A 43 1.51 4.10 -1.66
C VAL A 43 2.27 4.48 -2.92
N LYS A 44 3.58 4.29 -2.90
CA LYS A 44 4.46 4.58 -4.05
C LYS A 44 5.34 3.38 -4.38
N ASN A 45 6.06 3.51 -5.49
CA ASN A 45 6.99 2.51 -6.03
C ASN A 45 6.32 1.24 -6.57
N LEU A 46 5.04 1.29 -6.97
CA LEU A 46 4.37 0.12 -7.56
C LEU A 46 5.03 -0.32 -8.87
N ALA A 47 4.93 -1.60 -9.21
CA ALA A 47 5.28 -2.08 -10.54
C ALA A 47 4.20 -1.62 -11.55
N ARG A 48 4.59 -1.40 -12.80
CA ARG A 48 3.65 -0.93 -13.85
C ARG A 48 2.52 -1.92 -14.13
N THR A 49 2.79 -3.18 -13.86
CA THR A 49 1.86 -4.30 -14.03
C THR A 49 0.92 -4.46 -12.84
N VAL A 50 1.11 -3.73 -11.73
CA VAL A 50 0.19 -3.77 -10.58
C VAL A 50 -1.19 -3.32 -11.03
N GLU A 51 -2.22 -4.02 -10.59
CA GLU A 51 -3.62 -3.73 -10.83
C GLU A 51 -4.35 -3.52 -9.50
N LEU A 52 -5.60 -3.07 -9.57
CA LEU A 52 -6.43 -2.87 -8.37
C LEU A 52 -6.57 -4.17 -7.55
N ALA A 53 -6.70 -5.32 -8.21
CA ALA A 53 -6.81 -6.62 -7.55
C ALA A 53 -5.58 -6.96 -6.69
N ASP A 54 -4.38 -6.60 -7.13
CA ASP A 54 -3.14 -6.82 -6.37
C ASP A 54 -3.10 -5.95 -5.11
N LEU A 55 -3.54 -4.70 -5.22
CA LEU A 55 -3.65 -3.79 -4.08
C LEU A 55 -4.70 -4.29 -3.08
N LEU A 56 -5.85 -4.76 -3.55
CA LEU A 56 -6.87 -5.38 -2.71
C LEU A 56 -6.34 -6.63 -1.99
N ALA A 57 -5.56 -7.48 -2.68
CA ALA A 57 -4.99 -8.69 -2.10
C ALA A 57 -4.04 -8.40 -0.92
N VAL A 58 -3.20 -7.37 -1.07
CA VAL A 58 -2.17 -7.01 -0.09
C VAL A 58 -2.74 -6.14 1.04
N PHE A 59 -3.54 -5.13 0.73
CA PHE A 59 -4.09 -4.22 1.75
C PHE A 59 -5.33 -4.82 2.44
N GLY A 60 -6.06 -5.71 1.78
CA GLY A 60 -7.14 -6.48 2.39
C GLY A 60 -6.67 -7.51 3.41
N ALA A 61 -5.42 -7.97 3.31
CA ALA A 61 -4.82 -8.94 4.24
C ALA A 61 -4.77 -8.48 5.70
N VAL A 62 -4.85 -7.16 5.95
CA VAL A 62 -4.85 -6.60 7.30
C VAL A 62 -6.26 -6.30 7.82
N LEU A 63 -7.29 -6.48 7.00
CA LEU A 63 -8.66 -6.35 7.46
C LEU A 63 -9.04 -7.55 8.34
N PRO A 64 -9.82 -7.31 9.40
CA PRO A 64 -10.48 -8.39 10.13
C PRO A 64 -11.43 -9.17 9.20
N PRO A 65 -11.64 -10.48 9.42
CA PRO A 65 -12.53 -11.30 8.59
C PRO A 65 -13.97 -10.78 8.48
N GLU A 66 -14.43 -10.04 9.49
CA GLU A 66 -15.75 -9.43 9.54
C GLU A 66 -15.88 -8.15 8.68
N ILE A 67 -14.76 -7.56 8.25
CA ILE A 67 -14.75 -6.35 7.41
C ILE A 67 -14.49 -6.74 5.96
N GLY A 68 -15.49 -6.52 5.11
CA GLY A 68 -15.36 -6.76 3.66
C GLY A 68 -14.42 -5.77 2.96
N LEU A 69 -13.93 -6.17 1.79
CA LEU A 69 -12.98 -5.36 0.99
C LEU A 69 -13.58 -4.05 0.50
N GLU A 70 -14.91 -3.93 0.46
CA GLU A 70 -15.62 -2.69 0.16
C GLU A 70 -15.33 -1.56 1.17
N ALA A 71 -14.82 -1.89 2.36
CA ALA A 71 -14.36 -0.90 3.33
C ALA A 71 -13.06 -0.19 2.91
N LEU A 72 -12.33 -0.74 1.93
CA LEU A 72 -11.12 -0.10 1.38
C LEU A 72 -11.48 0.81 0.22
N ASN A 73 -11.11 2.08 0.33
CA ASN A 73 -11.14 2.99 -0.80
C ASN A 73 -9.74 3.09 -1.41
N ILE A 74 -9.57 2.55 -2.63
CA ILE A 74 -8.29 2.53 -3.33
C ILE A 74 -8.38 3.39 -4.58
N ARG A 75 -7.58 4.46 -4.63
CA ARG A 75 -7.34 5.26 -5.83
C ARG A 75 -6.00 4.87 -6.42
N HIS A 76 -6.01 4.07 -7.48
CA HIS A 76 -4.80 3.58 -8.14
C HIS A 76 -4.49 4.38 -9.42
N PHE A 77 -3.31 4.97 -9.48
CA PHE A 77 -2.87 5.78 -10.61
C PHE A 77 -1.98 4.94 -11.54
N THR A 78 -2.49 4.59 -12.72
CA THR A 78 -1.77 3.79 -13.74
C THR A 78 -1.19 4.63 -14.88
N VAL A 79 -1.64 5.87 -15.04
CA VAL A 79 -1.28 6.78 -16.14
C VAL A 79 -0.80 8.13 -15.63
N GLY A 80 -0.21 8.93 -16.53
CA GLY A 80 0.24 10.29 -16.21
C GLY A 80 1.45 10.37 -15.28
N ARG A 81 1.61 11.54 -14.65
CA ARG A 81 2.77 11.86 -13.78
C ARG A 81 2.74 11.06 -12.47
N MET A 82 1.56 10.70 -11.98
CA MET A 82 1.35 9.93 -10.75
C MET A 82 1.31 8.42 -10.96
N LYS A 83 1.58 7.90 -12.16
CA LYS A 83 1.53 6.46 -12.41
C LYS A 83 2.40 5.67 -11.42
N CYS A 84 2.01 4.42 -11.16
CA CYS A 84 2.67 3.52 -10.21
C CYS A 84 2.57 4.00 -8.75
N GLN A 85 1.48 4.69 -8.43
CA GLN A 85 1.18 5.18 -7.09
C GLN A 85 -0.29 4.88 -6.78
N ALA A 86 -0.65 4.88 -5.49
CA ALA A 86 -2.03 4.76 -5.06
C ALA A 86 -2.28 5.50 -3.74
N PHE A 87 -3.54 5.83 -3.50
CA PHE A 87 -4.04 6.12 -2.16
C PHE A 87 -4.90 4.96 -1.68
N VAL A 88 -4.70 4.54 -0.44
CA VAL A 88 -5.49 3.49 0.20
C VAL A 88 -6.05 4.05 1.51
N SER A 89 -7.37 4.17 1.60
CA SER A 89 -8.04 4.61 2.82
C SER A 89 -8.71 3.43 3.51
N PHE A 90 -8.43 3.29 4.79
CA PHE A 90 -9.03 2.32 5.71
C PHE A 90 -10.14 2.97 6.53
N PRO A 91 -11.06 2.18 7.11
CA PRO A 91 -12.13 2.71 7.95
C PRO A 91 -11.61 3.31 9.27
N THR A 92 -10.45 2.88 9.75
CA THR A 92 -9.83 3.40 10.99
C THR A 92 -8.33 3.68 10.82
N ILE A 93 -7.81 4.58 11.67
CA ILE A 93 -6.39 4.90 11.73
C ILE A 93 -5.57 3.69 12.20
N ASP A 94 -6.11 2.86 13.09
CA ASP A 94 -5.45 1.64 13.57
C ASP A 94 -5.23 0.62 12.43
N LEU A 95 -6.23 0.41 11.59
CA LEU A 95 -6.12 -0.49 10.44
C LEU A 95 -5.12 0.06 9.41
N ALA A 96 -5.16 1.36 9.12
CA ALA A 96 -4.15 1.99 8.26
C ALA A 96 -2.73 1.89 8.85
N SER A 97 -2.59 2.08 10.16
CA SER A 97 -1.30 1.96 10.86
C SER A 97 -0.79 0.53 10.85
N SER A 98 -1.69 -0.44 10.96
CA SER A 98 -1.40 -1.87 10.79
C SER A 98 -0.94 -2.17 9.36
N ALA A 99 -1.70 -1.72 8.36
CA ALA A 99 -1.35 -1.86 6.95
C ALA A 99 0.03 -1.26 6.63
N LEU A 100 0.32 -0.06 7.14
CA LEU A 100 1.63 0.56 6.95
C LEU A 100 2.73 -0.36 7.49
N ARG A 101 2.60 -0.90 8.70
CA ARG A 101 3.60 -1.83 9.27
C ARG A 101 3.74 -3.10 8.43
N HIS A 102 2.63 -3.74 8.08
CA HIS A 102 2.66 -5.04 7.42
C HIS A 102 2.94 -4.98 5.91
N VAL A 103 2.67 -3.87 5.22
CA VAL A 103 2.82 -3.78 3.77
C VAL A 103 4.08 -3.02 3.34
N HIS A 104 4.62 -2.14 4.20
CA HIS A 104 5.82 -1.38 3.86
C HIS A 104 7.04 -2.29 3.59
N GLY A 105 7.61 -2.21 2.40
CA GLY A 105 8.74 -3.03 1.96
C GLY A 105 8.34 -4.39 1.37
N VAL A 106 7.05 -4.74 1.32
CA VAL A 106 6.58 -5.96 0.67
C VAL A 106 6.83 -5.88 -0.83
N VAL A 107 7.46 -6.89 -1.39
CA VAL A 107 7.68 -7.02 -2.83
C VAL A 107 6.36 -7.43 -3.48
N LEU A 108 5.74 -6.50 -4.18
CA LEU A 108 4.52 -6.73 -4.95
C LEU A 108 4.89 -6.78 -6.44
N LYS A 109 4.71 -7.96 -7.03
CA LYS A 109 5.29 -8.33 -8.34
C LYS A 109 6.80 -8.15 -8.28
N ASP A 110 7.35 -7.15 -8.95
CA ASP A 110 8.80 -6.97 -9.09
C ASP A 110 9.36 -5.84 -8.22
N LYS A 111 8.51 -5.15 -7.44
CA LYS A 111 8.92 -3.92 -6.74
C LYS A 111 8.49 -3.88 -5.27
N PRO A 112 9.37 -3.41 -4.37
CA PRO A 112 9.00 -3.20 -2.98
C PRO A 112 8.07 -2.00 -2.85
N VAL A 113 6.91 -2.24 -2.25
CA VAL A 113 5.89 -1.22 -1.98
C VAL A 113 6.38 -0.29 -0.88
N VAL A 114 6.34 1.02 -1.12
CA VAL A 114 6.66 2.01 -0.09
C VAL A 114 5.37 2.69 0.36
N VAL A 115 5.05 2.51 1.64
CA VAL A 115 3.83 3.04 2.26
C VAL A 115 4.18 4.20 3.20
N VAL A 116 3.45 5.29 3.10
CA VAL A 116 3.61 6.53 3.89
C VAL A 116 2.25 6.87 4.51
N GLY A 117 2.22 7.21 5.80
CA GLY A 117 1.04 7.73 6.50
C GLY A 117 0.91 9.24 6.35
N GLY A 118 -0.30 9.76 6.56
CA GLY A 118 -0.57 11.15 6.94
C GLY A 118 0.30 12.21 6.26
N GLN A 119 0.20 12.34 4.94
CA GLN A 119 0.68 13.52 4.23
C GLN A 119 -0.50 14.46 3.99
N HIS A 120 -0.31 15.75 4.29
CA HIS A 120 -1.15 16.80 3.75
C HIS A 120 -0.95 16.78 2.24
N PHE A 121 -1.89 16.21 1.49
CA PHE A 121 -1.79 16.05 0.03
C PHE A 121 -2.08 17.36 -0.73
N ASP A 122 -1.90 18.51 -0.07
CA ASP A 122 -2.01 19.84 -0.67
C ASP A 122 -0.97 20.00 -1.77
N GLY A 123 -1.44 20.06 -3.01
CA GLY A 123 -0.60 20.24 -4.20
C GLY A 123 -0.19 18.96 -4.94
N MET A 124 -0.65 17.78 -4.50
CA MET A 124 -0.51 16.56 -5.32
C MET A 124 -1.69 16.50 -6.29
N CYS A 125 -1.58 17.23 -7.41
CA CYS A 125 -2.63 17.29 -8.43
C CYS A 125 -2.97 15.87 -8.92
N ILE A 126 -4.14 15.38 -8.51
CA ILE A 126 -4.91 14.35 -9.22
C ILE A 126 -5.41 14.90 -10.55
#